data_AF-A0A7V1SJS7-F1
#
_entry.id   AF-A0A7V1SJS7-F1
#
_cell.length_a   1.000
_cell.length_b   1.000
_cell.length_c   1.000
_cell.angle_alpha   90.00
_cell.angle_beta   90.00
_cell.angle_gamma   90.00
#
_symmetry.space_group_name_H-M   'P 1'
#
loop_
_entity.id
_entity.type
_entity.pdbx_description
1 polymer ?
#
loop_
_entity_poly.entity_id
_entity_poly.type
_entity_poly.pdbx_seq_one_letter_code
_entity_poly.pdbx_strand_id
1 'polypeptide(L)'
;MDADWPCWEIMKCNPENARQCPAYNSSSPCWEVMRKIDAYSFNICRDCIVYVIKQKDSIFSKEEIMDIMHRKGVGVPAAHGLQCPQYKVRGKENLYQGN
;
A
#
# COMPACT_ATOMS: atom_id res chain seq x y z
N MET A 1 2.55 11.00 -12.67
CA MET A 1 2.78 9.58 -12.35
C MET A 1 2.27 9.38 -10.94
N ASP A 2 0.97 9.19 -10.81
CA ASP A 2 0.37 8.85 -9.53
C ASP A 2 0.83 7.42 -9.24
N ALA A 3 1.68 7.26 -8.23
CA ALA A 3 2.16 5.94 -7.87
C ALA A 3 0.95 5.13 -7.39
N ASP A 4 0.50 4.22 -8.25
CA ASP A 4 -0.73 3.48 -8.06
C ASP A 4 -0.48 2.29 -7.12
N TRP A 5 -0.06 2.58 -5.89
CA TRP A 5 0.17 1.52 -4.91
C TRP A 5 -1.16 0.81 -4.61
N PRO A 6 -1.20 -0.52 -4.72
CA PRO A 6 -2.37 -1.28 -4.36
C PRO A 6 -2.56 -1.29 -2.84
N CYS A 7 -3.78 -1.58 -2.39
CA CYS A 7 -4.13 -1.50 -0.97
C CYS A 7 -3.23 -2.37 -0.08
N TRP A 8 -2.82 -3.55 -0.57
CA TRP A 8 -2.01 -4.49 0.21
C TRP A 8 -0.58 -4.00 0.45
N GLU A 9 -0.05 -3.13 -0.42
CA GLU A 9 1.26 -2.51 -0.19
C GLU A 9 1.18 -1.41 0.87
N ILE A 10 0.14 -0.56 0.79
CA ILE A 10 -0.12 0.52 1.75
C ILE A 10 -0.46 -0.05 3.14
N MET A 11 -1.25 -1.11 3.18
CA MET A 11 -1.68 -1.79 4.40
C MET A 11 -0.67 -2.81 4.91
N LYS A 12 0.43 -3.06 4.18
CA LYS A 12 1.47 -4.04 4.53
C LYS A 12 0.90 -5.42 4.83
N CYS A 13 -0.05 -5.86 4.02
CA CYS A 13 -0.57 -7.22 4.11
C CYS A 13 0.55 -8.22 3.84
N ASN A 14 0.63 -9.29 4.61
CA ASN A 14 1.51 -10.40 4.26
C ASN A 14 1.02 -11.06 2.94
N PRO A 15 1.91 -11.76 2.20
CA PRO A 15 1.55 -12.32 0.89
C PRO A 15 0.39 -13.33 0.94
N GLU A 16 0.26 -14.10 2.02
CA GLU A 16 -0.76 -15.13 2.17
C GLU A 16 -2.15 -14.51 2.32
N ASN A 17 -2.29 -13.51 3.20
CA ASN A 17 -3.51 -12.76 3.42
C ASN A 17 -3.88 -11.93 2.19
N ALA A 18 -2.89 -11.35 1.51
CA ALA A 18 -3.13 -10.58 0.28
C ALA A 18 -3.77 -11.47 -0.79
N ARG A 19 -3.25 -12.68 -1.04
CA ARG A 19 -3.81 -13.61 -2.04
C ARG A 19 -5.24 -14.08 -1.74
N GLN A 20 -5.62 -14.11 -0.47
CA GLN A 20 -6.98 -14.46 -0.04
C GLN A 20 -7.95 -13.28 -0.15
N CYS A 21 -7.44 -12.05 -0.30
CA CYS A 21 -8.28 -10.87 -0.42
C CYS A 21 -8.92 -10.80 -1.82
N PRO A 22 -10.25 -10.63 -1.92
CA PRO A 22 -10.92 -10.51 -3.22
C PRO A 22 -10.41 -9.34 -4.07
N ALA A 23 -9.89 -8.29 -3.45
CA ALA A 23 -9.33 -7.13 -4.14
C ALA A 23 -7.97 -7.41 -4.81
N TYR A 24 -7.24 -8.45 -4.40
CA TYR A 24 -5.87 -8.71 -4.88
C TYR A 24 -5.81 -9.09 -6.35
N ASN A 25 -6.80 -9.83 -6.83
CA ASN A 25 -6.92 -10.26 -8.22
C ASN A 25 -7.88 -9.37 -9.04
N SER A 26 -8.26 -8.21 -8.50
CA SER A 26 -9.23 -7.31 -9.13
C SER A 26 -8.51 -6.14 -9.80
N SER A 27 -9.03 -5.70 -10.95
CA SER A 27 -8.66 -4.43 -11.56
C SER A 27 -9.36 -3.23 -10.91
N SER A 28 -10.40 -3.49 -10.11
CA SER A 28 -11.12 -2.44 -9.38
C SER A 28 -10.42 -2.12 -8.06
N PRO A 29 -10.48 -0.87 -7.58
CA PRO A 29 -9.97 -0.51 -6.27
C PRO A 29 -10.60 -1.34 -5.14
N CYS A 30 -9.86 -1.53 -4.05
CA CYS A 30 -10.29 -2.41 -2.97
C CYS A 30 -11.67 -2.03 -2.39
N TRP A 31 -11.98 -0.73 -2.28
CA TRP A 31 -13.27 -0.26 -1.77
C TRP A 31 -14.44 -0.62 -2.70
N GLU A 32 -14.24 -0.62 -4.03
CA GLU A 32 -15.27 -1.04 -4.98
C GLU A 32 -15.53 -2.54 -4.94
N VAL A 33 -14.47 -3.32 -4.70
CA VAL A 33 -14.59 -4.77 -4.53
C VAL A 33 -15.32 -5.07 -3.22
N MET A 34 -14.90 -4.48 -2.10
CA MET A 34 -15.52 -4.72 -0.80
C MET A 34 -16.98 -4.26 -0.76
N ARG A 35 -17.32 -3.13 -1.41
CA ARG A 35 -18.70 -2.65 -1.56
C ARG A 35 -19.65 -3.70 -2.15
N LYS A 36 -19.17 -4.54 -3.06
CA LYS A 36 -19.98 -5.59 -3.72
C LYS A 36 -20.14 -6.85 -2.85
N ILE A 37 -19.21 -7.10 -1.94
CA ILE A 37 -19.18 -8.32 -1.12
C ILE A 37 -19.89 -8.08 0.21
N ASP A 38 -19.59 -6.96 0.86
CA ASP A 38 -20.13 -6.60 2.15
C ASP A 38 -20.25 -5.07 2.26
N ALA A 39 -21.50 -4.59 2.31
CA ALA A 39 -21.80 -3.17 2.45
C ALA A 39 -21.29 -2.60 3.79
N TYR A 40 -21.14 -3.43 4.84
CA TYR A 40 -20.60 -2.98 6.12
C TYR A 40 -19.09 -2.71 6.02
N SER A 41 -18.34 -3.62 5.38
CA SER A 41 -16.92 -3.45 5.06
C SER A 41 -16.61 -2.21 4.22
N PHE A 42 -17.58 -1.71 3.45
CA PHE A 42 -17.41 -0.47 2.70
C PHE A 42 -17.33 0.78 3.59
N ASN A 43 -18.06 0.82 4.71
CA ASN A 43 -17.94 1.92 5.67
C ASN A 43 -16.52 1.96 6.27
N ILE A 44 -15.96 0.79 6.57
CA ILE A 44 -14.56 0.65 7.00
C ILE A 44 -13.60 1.16 5.91
N CYS A 45 -13.90 0.89 4.63
CA CYS A 45 -13.08 1.37 3.53
C CYS A 45 -13.07 2.90 3.43
N ARG A 46 -14.19 3.59 3.71
CA ARG A 46 -14.27 5.06 3.62
C ARG A 46 -13.35 5.76 4.62
N ASP A 47 -13.12 5.14 5.77
CA ASP A 47 -12.24 5.66 6.82
C ASP A 47 -10.79 5.15 6.66
N CYS A 48 -10.53 4.26 5.69
CA CYS A 48 -9.22 3.68 5.47
C CYS A 48 -8.29 4.67 4.77
N ILE A 49 -7.02 4.73 5.22
CA ILE A 49 -5.99 5.56 4.59
C ILE A 49 -5.87 5.33 3.08
N VAL A 50 -6.07 4.09 2.60
CA VAL A 50 -6.04 3.75 1.17
C VAL A 50 -7.09 4.53 0.40
N TYR A 51 -8.30 4.63 0.94
CA TYR A 51 -9.39 5.36 0.31
C TYR A 51 -9.12 6.85 0.36
N VAL A 52 -8.77 7.38 1.54
CA VAL A 52 -8.57 8.82 1.76
C VAL A 52 -7.48 9.40 0.86
N ILE A 53 -6.33 8.72 0.70
CA ILE A 53 -5.24 9.22 -0.14
C ILE A 53 -5.51 9.09 -1.65
N LYS A 54 -6.40 8.17 -2.06
CA LYS A 54 -6.71 7.90 -3.48
C LYS A 54 -7.92 8.71 -3.99
N GLN A 55 -8.58 9.48 -3.13
CA GLN A 55 -9.60 10.41 -3.58
C GLN A 55 -8.99 11.57 -4.36
N LYS A 56 -9.71 12.06 -5.38
CA LYS A 56 -9.28 13.21 -6.18
C LYS A 56 -9.17 14.48 -5.35
N ASP A 57 -10.00 14.58 -4.32
CA ASP A 57 -10.12 15.66 -3.35
C ASP A 57 -9.54 15.25 -1.99
N SER A 58 -8.46 14.45 -2.00
CA SER A 58 -7.80 14.07 -0.75
C SER A 58 -7.43 15.31 0.07
N ILE A 59 -7.64 15.22 1.38
CA ILE A 59 -7.26 16.26 2.34
C ILE A 59 -5.74 16.37 2.52
N PHE A 60 -4.99 15.38 2.06
CA PHE A 60 -3.54 15.34 2.14
C PHE A 60 -2.93 15.89 0.85
N SER A 61 -1.93 16.75 1.02
CA SER A 61 -1.02 17.13 -0.07
C SER A 61 -0.22 15.92 -0.56
N LYS A 62 0.38 16.06 -1.75
CA LYS A 62 1.22 14.99 -2.30
C LYS A 62 2.39 14.69 -1.37
N GLU A 63 3.03 15.72 -0.83
CA GLU A 63 4.15 15.63 0.10
C GLU A 63 3.76 14.87 1.37
N GLU A 64 2.58 15.16 1.95
CA GLU A 64 2.06 14.43 3.10
C GLU A 64 1.77 12.95 2.77
N ILE A 65 1.19 12.67 1.59
CA ILE A 65 0.97 11.28 1.15
C ILE A 65 2.31 10.54 1.05
N MET A 66 3.34 11.15 0.46
CA MET A 66 4.67 10.55 0.36
C MET A 66 5.29 10.29 1.73
N ASP A 67 5.16 11.22 2.67
CA ASP A 67 5.62 11.05 4.05
C ASP A 67 4.88 9.92 4.78
N ILE A 68 3.55 9.83 4.62
CA ILE A 68 2.75 8.72 5.18
C ILE A 68 3.21 7.39 4.59
N MET A 69 3.43 7.31 3.27
CA MET A 69 3.93 6.10 2.62
C MET A 69 5.31 5.70 3.12
N HIS A 70 6.22 6.68 3.28
CA HIS A 70 7.55 6.48 3.82
C HIS A 70 7.50 5.94 5.25
N ARG A 71 6.71 6.55 6.13
CA ARG A 71 6.52 6.08 7.52
C ARG A 71 5.91 4.68 7.60
N LYS A 72 5.07 4.31 6.63
CA LYS A 72 4.55 2.95 6.46
C LYS A 72 5.57 1.98 5.86
N GLY A 73 6.73 2.45 5.42
CA GLY A 73 7.77 1.66 4.77
C GLY A 73 7.40 1.21 3.37
N VAL A 74 6.43 1.86 2.71
CA VAL A 74 6.11 1.63 1.29
C VAL A 74 7.26 2.21 0.45
N GLY A 75 7.75 1.43 -0.51
CA GLY A 75 8.85 1.86 -1.38
C GLY A 75 8.42 3.06 -2.22
N VAL A 76 8.82 4.24 -1.78
CA VAL A 76 8.71 5.46 -2.57
C VAL A 76 9.86 5.47 -3.57
N PRO A 77 9.62 5.58 -4.89
CA PRO A 77 10.68 5.92 -5.83
C PRO A 77 11.26 7.25 -5.35
N ALA A 78 12.52 7.24 -4.92
CA ALA A 78 13.17 8.41 -4.39
C ALA A 78 13.21 9.51 -5.46
N ALA A 79 12.26 10.44 -5.41
CA ALA A 79 12.49 11.74 -5.99
C ALA A 79 13.60 12.38 -5.15
N HIS A 80 14.83 12.35 -5.67
CA HIS A 80 16.03 13.02 -5.13
C HIS A 80 16.94 12.26 -4.14
N GLY A 81 17.13 10.94 -4.29
CA GLY A 81 18.35 10.28 -3.77
C GLY A 81 18.63 10.37 -2.26
N LEU A 82 17.70 10.90 -1.47
CA LEU A 82 17.79 10.99 -0.02
C LEU A 82 17.30 9.65 0.56
N GLN A 83 18.22 8.69 0.63
CA GLN A 83 18.04 7.55 1.51
C GLN A 83 18.06 8.04 2.96
N CYS A 84 16.99 7.80 3.71
CA CYS A 84 17.01 8.00 5.15
C CYS A 84 18.14 7.16 5.76
N PRO A 85 19.06 7.74 6.56
CA PRO A 85 20.19 7.01 7.14
C PRO A 85 19.79 5.80 7.99
N GLN A 86 18.55 5.77 8.47
CA GLN A 86 17.99 4.68 9.28
C GLN A 86 17.28 3.58 8.47
N TYR A 87 17.02 3.78 7.17
CA TYR A 87 16.40 2.74 6.34
C TYR A 87 17.45 1.79 5.79
N LYS A 88 17.75 0.72 6.54
CA LYS A 88 18.47 -0.43 6.01
C LYS A 88 17.50 -1.31 5.24
N VAL A 89 17.64 -1.37 3.91
CA VAL A 89 17.02 -2.42 3.09
C VAL A 89 17.46 -3.75 3.67
N ARG A 90 16.54 -4.51 4.28
CA ARG A 90 16.83 -5.85 4.78
C ARG A 90 17.01 -6.75 3.55
N GLY A 91 18.25 -6.90 3.11
CA GLY A 91 18.63 -7.83 2.06
C GLY A 91 18.14 -9.23 2.41
N LYS A 92 17.42 -9.86 1.47
CA LYS A 92 17.25 -11.31 1.47
C LYS A 92 18.56 -11.91 0.98
N GLU A 93 19.52 -12.10 1.87
CA GLU A 93 20.66 -12.97 1.60
C GLU A 93 20.27 -14.43 1.91
N ASN A 94 20.12 -15.19 0.83
CA ASN A 94 20.55 -16.59 0.68
C ASN A 94 19.78 -17.68 1.45
N LEU A 95 18.61 -18.06 0.91
CA LEU A 95 18.32 -19.50 0.76
C LEU A 95 19.08 -20.01 -0.47
N TYR A 96 19.56 -21.26 -0.40
CA TYR A 96 20.41 -21.99 -1.36
C TYR A 96 21.92 -21.91 -1.13
N GLN A 97 22.40 -22.76 -0.23
CA GLN A 97 23.49 -23.69 -0.55
C GLN A 97 23.48 -24.83 0.46
N GLY A 98 22.82 -25.92 0.06
CA GLY A 98 23.15 -27.25 0.55
C GLY A 98 24.31 -27.79 -0.26
N ASN A 99 25.28 -28.38 0.45
CA ASN A 99 26.00 -29.59 0.07
C ASN A 99 26.51 -30.22 1.36
#